data_AF-A0A7C9VYQ0-F1
#
_entry.id   AF-A0A7C9VYQ0-F1
#
_cell.length_a   1.000
_cell.length_b   1.000
_cell.length_c   1.000
_cell.angle_alpha   90.00
_cell.angle_beta   90.00
_cell.angle_gamma   90.00
#
_symmetry.space_group_name_H-M   'P 1'
#
loop_
_entity.id
_entity.type
_entity.pdbx_description
1 polymer ?
#
loop_
_entity_poly.entity_id
_entity_poly.type
_entity_poly.pdbx_seq_one_letter_code
_entity_poly.pdbx_strand_id
1 'polypeptide(L)'
;MSVMILLASGGIAAADAAPPAKVLSNFENYWGVSLNRDCGFSQALPNAPGQSVWLFCDTAWTDFNGEHFIGGSTAAVGPYVPGQVPTDLDELPTPPAAPRPHPHYGGPAPFLPTPTGLLNPAGQPCTADGTQYPASWLTGVTARQGMLLITYGDVCVTRTATPFLVQRFGIAEYDPAANAIRAQTTVISRPGEQLRAAEILGSPIISGGYLYLYGSECTATAWGVCASGSTYTARVAANAASWRSVNEYRWYTDGGMSRDPADATNVMPAAPLALSVHEFTGHGLNAIVQKDLAGGFEVWRAPGPAGPWTRAGGGKVGCSGGSGLDLCRALTGHPELSTDSQLMISYFNPGSAHVEVAAFPW
;
A
#
# COMPACT_ATOMS: atom_id res chain seq x y z
N MET A 1 29.90 -48.51 -8.16
CA MET A 1 30.18 -47.32 -7.31
C MET A 1 28.95 -46.43 -7.40
N SER A 2 28.03 -46.57 -6.44
CA SER A 2 26.80 -45.76 -6.38
C SER A 2 27.10 -44.52 -5.56
N VAL A 3 27.05 -43.35 -6.20
CA VAL A 3 27.17 -42.06 -5.51
C VAL A 3 25.78 -41.70 -5.00
N MET A 4 25.59 -41.82 -3.70
CA MET A 4 24.40 -41.37 -2.98
C MET A 4 24.55 -39.85 -2.79
N ILE A 5 23.82 -39.06 -3.57
CA ILE A 5 23.77 -37.61 -3.39
C ILE A 5 22.86 -37.35 -2.18
N LEU A 6 23.47 -36.99 -1.05
CA LEU A 6 22.75 -36.36 0.05
C LEU A 6 22.22 -35.01 -0.44
N LEU A 7 20.91 -34.92 -0.64
CA LEU A 7 20.21 -33.64 -0.68
C LEU A 7 20.28 -33.06 0.74
N ALA A 8 21.19 -32.12 0.96
CA ALA A 8 21.16 -31.27 2.12
C ALA A 8 19.88 -30.43 2.06
N SER A 9 18.93 -30.72 2.95
CA SER A 9 17.84 -29.81 3.27
C SER A 9 18.46 -28.55 3.87
N GLY A 10 18.65 -27.51 3.05
CA GLY A 10 18.97 -26.18 3.53
C GLY A 10 17.81 -25.68 4.38
N GLY A 11 17.92 -25.82 5.71
CA GLY A 11 17.13 -25.01 6.62
C GLY A 11 17.55 -23.56 6.42
N ILE A 12 16.69 -22.78 5.75
CA ILE A 12 16.94 -21.35 5.52
C ILE A 12 16.76 -20.65 6.86
N ALA A 13 17.77 -19.88 7.26
CA ALA A 13 17.76 -19.09 8.48
C ALA A 13 16.57 -18.13 8.47
N ALA A 14 15.75 -18.19 9.52
CA ALA A 14 14.61 -17.31 9.72
C ALA A 14 15.12 -15.91 10.12
N ALA A 15 15.24 -15.01 9.16
CA ALA A 15 15.60 -13.61 9.39
C ALA A 15 14.34 -12.76 9.56
N ASP A 16 13.46 -13.16 10.48
CA ASP A 16 12.36 -12.30 10.92
C ASP A 16 12.59 -11.84 12.36
N ALA A 17 12.20 -10.59 12.64
CA ALA A 17 12.36 -9.97 13.95
C ALA A 17 11.02 -9.92 14.70
N ALA A 18 11.08 -10.03 16.03
CA ALA A 18 9.92 -9.83 16.87
C ALA A 18 9.44 -8.37 16.78
N PRO A 19 8.13 -8.12 16.64
CA PRO A 19 7.59 -6.76 16.60
C PRO A 19 7.66 -6.07 17.99
N PRO A 20 7.82 -4.74 18.05
CA PRO A 20 7.96 -3.82 16.91
C PRO A 20 9.37 -3.83 16.31
N ALA A 21 9.47 -3.85 14.98
CA ALA A 21 10.75 -3.82 14.27
C ALA A 21 10.63 -3.15 12.89
N LYS A 22 11.78 -2.80 12.30
CA LYS A 22 11.88 -2.26 10.94
C LYS A 22 11.70 -3.38 9.91
N VAL A 23 11.02 -3.07 8.81
CA VAL A 23 10.97 -3.93 7.62
C VAL A 23 12.26 -3.73 6.84
N LEU A 24 13.21 -4.66 6.90
CA LEU A 24 14.53 -4.43 6.30
C LEU A 24 14.70 -5.17 4.97
N SER A 25 15.52 -4.57 4.10
CA SER A 25 16.03 -5.21 2.89
C SER A 25 17.44 -5.75 3.09
N ASN A 26 17.78 -6.76 2.30
CA ASN A 26 19.16 -7.23 2.16
C ASN A 26 20.10 -6.16 1.59
N PHE A 27 19.57 -5.16 0.87
CA PHE A 27 20.34 -4.01 0.42
C PHE A 27 20.84 -3.18 1.62
N GLU A 28 19.98 -2.94 2.60
CA GLU A 28 20.34 -2.26 3.85
C GLU A 28 21.31 -3.08 4.69
N ASN A 29 21.00 -4.36 4.89
CA ASN A 29 21.83 -5.23 5.73
C ASN A 29 23.25 -5.42 5.19
N TYR A 30 23.39 -5.58 3.87
CA TYR A 30 24.67 -5.89 3.26
C TYR A 30 25.52 -4.63 3.00
N TRP A 31 24.88 -3.52 2.59
CA TRP A 31 25.59 -2.31 2.19
C TRP A 31 25.59 -1.20 3.25
N GLY A 32 24.91 -1.40 4.38
CA GLY A 32 24.86 -0.43 5.48
C GLY A 32 24.14 0.86 5.11
N VAL A 33 23.25 0.82 4.12
CA VAL A 33 22.38 1.94 3.76
C VAL A 33 21.10 1.92 4.62
N SER A 34 20.40 3.05 4.69
CA SER A 34 19.06 3.12 5.30
C SER A 34 18.07 3.56 4.23
N LEU A 35 17.02 2.78 4.03
CA LEU A 35 15.95 3.13 3.10
C LEU A 35 14.84 3.87 3.85
N ASN A 36 14.51 5.06 3.37
CA ASN A 36 13.34 5.82 3.80
C ASN A 36 12.23 5.61 2.79
N ARG A 37 11.16 4.93 3.20
CA ARG A 37 10.08 4.47 2.34
C ARG A 37 8.74 4.95 2.88
N ASP A 38 7.90 5.46 1.99
CA ASP A 38 6.49 5.70 2.30
C ASP A 38 5.63 4.48 1.91
N CYS A 39 4.37 4.47 2.35
CA CYS A 39 3.45 3.34 2.22
C CYS A 39 3.98 2.10 2.99
N GLY A 40 4.02 0.93 2.35
CA GLY A 40 4.29 -0.35 3.02
C GLY A 40 3.13 -1.32 2.88
N PHE A 41 2.60 -1.48 1.68
CA PHE A 41 1.61 -2.53 1.41
C PHE A 41 2.33 -3.86 1.20
N SER A 42 1.75 -4.97 1.64
CA SER A 42 2.28 -6.28 1.30
C SER A 42 1.18 -7.26 0.94
N GLN A 43 1.59 -8.33 0.26
CA GLN A 43 0.71 -9.43 -0.12
C GLN A 43 1.52 -10.71 -0.24
N ALA A 44 1.05 -11.78 0.39
CA ALA A 44 1.57 -13.13 0.15
C ALA A 44 1.48 -13.47 -1.35
N LEU A 45 2.57 -14.01 -1.90
CA LEU A 45 2.65 -14.36 -3.32
C LEU A 45 1.82 -15.62 -3.61
N PRO A 46 0.89 -15.57 -4.58
CA PRO A 46 -0.04 -16.68 -4.83
C PRO A 46 0.63 -17.98 -5.30
N ASN A 47 1.84 -17.88 -5.89
CA ASN A 47 2.57 -19.02 -6.46
C ASN A 47 3.89 -19.30 -5.73
N ALA A 48 4.15 -18.65 -4.59
CA ALA A 48 5.36 -18.83 -3.80
C ALA A 48 5.01 -18.83 -2.30
N PRO A 49 4.60 -19.98 -1.74
CA PRO A 49 4.24 -20.09 -0.33
C PRO A 49 5.36 -19.60 0.59
N GLY A 50 5.00 -18.81 1.61
CA GLY A 50 5.97 -18.23 2.55
C GLY A 50 6.78 -17.06 1.98
N GLN A 51 6.44 -16.54 0.79
CA GLN A 51 7.00 -15.32 0.24
C GLN A 51 5.92 -14.24 0.14
N SER A 52 6.30 -12.99 0.40
CA SER A 52 5.44 -11.83 0.19
C SER A 52 6.15 -10.79 -0.66
N VAL A 53 5.38 -10.07 -1.46
CA VAL A 53 5.84 -8.82 -2.05
C VAL A 53 5.52 -7.69 -1.09
N TRP A 54 6.44 -6.75 -0.98
CA TRP A 54 6.26 -5.46 -0.33
C TRP A 54 6.32 -4.37 -1.39
N LEU A 55 5.37 -3.46 -1.32
CA LEU A 55 5.18 -2.38 -2.27
C LEU A 55 5.22 -1.05 -1.49
N PHE A 56 6.16 -0.20 -1.88
CA PHE A 56 6.43 1.08 -1.25
C PHE A 56 6.12 2.21 -2.22
N CYS A 57 5.84 3.38 -1.68
CA CYS A 57 5.67 4.59 -2.47
C CYS A 57 7.03 5.28 -2.63
N ASP A 58 7.11 6.59 -2.42
CA ASP A 58 8.37 7.32 -2.53
C ASP A 58 9.46 6.67 -1.70
N THR A 59 10.64 6.54 -2.29
CA THR A 59 11.77 5.84 -1.68
C THR A 59 13.01 6.72 -1.80
N ALA A 60 13.62 7.05 -0.66
CA ALA A 60 14.84 7.81 -0.56
C ALA A 60 15.92 6.99 0.18
N TRP A 61 17.18 7.19 -0.16
CA TRP A 61 18.29 6.62 0.60
C TRP A 61 19.57 7.41 0.38
N THR A 62 20.54 7.18 1.26
CA THR A 62 21.89 7.74 1.14
C THR A 62 22.89 6.60 1.13
N ASP A 63 23.82 6.63 0.18
CA ASP A 63 24.95 5.72 0.09
C ASP A 63 26.25 6.46 -0.26
N PHE A 64 27.31 5.72 -0.58
CA PHE A 64 28.62 6.32 -0.93
C PHE A 64 28.61 7.14 -2.23
N ASN A 65 27.56 7.03 -3.05
CA ASN A 65 27.35 7.86 -4.25
C ASN A 65 26.46 9.09 -3.98
N GLY A 66 25.98 9.28 -2.75
CA GLY A 66 25.19 10.43 -2.34
C GLY A 66 23.73 10.09 -2.01
N GLU A 67 22.88 11.10 -2.11
CA GLU A 67 21.44 10.98 -1.88
C GLU A 67 20.72 10.54 -3.16
N HIS A 68 19.78 9.63 -3.01
CA HIS A 68 18.96 9.09 -4.08
C HIS A 68 17.49 9.22 -3.74
N PHE A 69 16.67 9.41 -4.76
CA PHE A 69 15.22 9.52 -4.61
C PHE A 69 14.51 8.92 -5.81
N ILE A 70 13.53 8.05 -5.54
CA ILE A 70 12.56 7.55 -6.51
C ILE A 70 11.20 8.05 -6.06
N GLY A 71 10.65 9.00 -6.84
CA GLY A 71 9.24 9.37 -6.72
C GLY A 71 8.35 8.30 -7.37
N GLY A 72 7.25 7.93 -6.71
CA GLY A 72 6.34 6.91 -7.22
C GLY A 72 6.36 5.66 -6.37
N SER A 73 6.77 4.52 -6.95
CA SER A 73 6.74 3.24 -6.25
C SER A 73 8.01 2.42 -6.45
N THR A 74 8.36 1.67 -5.41
CA THR A 74 9.39 0.62 -5.43
C THR A 74 8.82 -0.67 -4.85
N ALA A 75 9.50 -1.79 -5.06
CA ALA A 75 9.04 -3.08 -4.54
C ALA A 75 10.21 -3.95 -4.10
N ALA A 76 9.95 -4.81 -3.12
CA ALA A 76 10.86 -5.83 -2.66
C ALA A 76 10.10 -7.15 -2.43
N VAL A 77 10.79 -8.27 -2.41
CA VAL A 77 10.22 -9.60 -2.16
C VAL A 77 11.07 -10.33 -1.15
N GLY A 78 10.45 -11.10 -0.26
CA GLY A 78 11.22 -11.93 0.64
C GLY A 78 10.34 -12.92 1.39
N PRO A 79 10.96 -13.74 2.25
CA PRO A 79 10.21 -14.62 3.11
C PRO A 79 9.33 -13.83 4.09
N TYR A 80 8.30 -14.49 4.59
CA TYR A 80 7.56 -13.99 5.75
C TYR A 80 7.20 -15.13 6.70
N VAL A 81 7.17 -14.82 7.99
CA VAL A 81 6.64 -15.69 9.04
C VAL A 81 5.54 -14.95 9.80
N PRO A 82 4.33 -15.54 9.94
CA PRO A 82 3.29 -14.94 10.77
C PRO A 82 3.77 -14.63 12.20
N GLY A 83 3.46 -13.43 12.67
CA GLY A 83 3.84 -12.89 13.97
C GLY A 83 5.22 -12.23 14.00
N GLN A 84 5.92 -12.17 12.87
CA GLN A 84 7.26 -11.58 12.78
C GLN A 84 7.33 -10.49 11.70
N VAL A 85 8.38 -9.68 11.77
CA VAL A 85 8.67 -8.58 10.84
C VAL A 85 9.78 -9.02 9.87
N PRO A 86 9.57 -8.96 8.54
CA PRO A 86 10.60 -9.33 7.57
C PRO A 86 11.85 -8.46 7.67
N THR A 87 13.03 -9.07 7.64
CA THR A 87 14.31 -8.32 7.68
C THR A 87 15.27 -8.61 6.52
N ASP A 88 14.88 -9.46 5.58
CA ASP A 88 15.73 -9.96 4.49
C ASP A 88 15.06 -9.83 3.11
N LEU A 89 14.32 -8.73 2.89
CA LEU A 89 13.69 -8.47 1.60
C LEU A 89 14.74 -8.19 0.51
N ASP A 90 14.57 -8.80 -0.66
CA ASP A 90 15.35 -8.51 -1.87
C ASP A 90 14.63 -7.48 -2.74
N GLU A 91 15.36 -6.42 -3.11
CA GLU A 91 14.87 -5.37 -3.99
C GLU A 91 14.51 -5.91 -5.38
N LEU A 92 13.31 -5.57 -5.85
CA LEU A 92 12.89 -5.93 -7.20
C LEU A 92 13.39 -4.90 -8.20
N PRO A 93 14.02 -5.32 -9.32
CA PRO A 93 14.35 -4.39 -10.38
C PRO A 93 13.07 -3.95 -11.11
N THR A 94 13.15 -2.85 -11.86
CA THR A 94 12.04 -2.36 -12.68
C THR A 94 11.50 -3.46 -13.60
N PRO A 95 10.21 -3.80 -13.50
CA PRO A 95 9.57 -4.74 -14.42
C PRO A 95 9.80 -4.36 -15.89
N PRO A 96 10.08 -5.31 -16.81
CA PRO A 96 10.04 -6.77 -16.64
C PRO A 96 11.41 -7.41 -16.34
N ALA A 97 12.37 -6.67 -15.78
CA ALA A 97 13.70 -7.23 -15.53
C ALA A 97 13.62 -8.40 -14.53
N ALA A 98 14.36 -9.49 -14.78
CA ALA A 98 14.37 -10.62 -13.87
C ALA A 98 14.98 -10.23 -12.50
N PRO A 99 14.43 -10.71 -11.36
CA PRO A 99 15.02 -10.52 -10.04
C PRO A 99 16.49 -10.98 -10.03
N ARG A 100 17.33 -10.25 -9.29
CA ARG A 100 18.76 -10.52 -9.20
C ARG A 100 19.04 -11.31 -7.93
N PRO A 101 19.88 -12.35 -7.98
CA PRO A 101 20.25 -13.08 -6.77
C PRO A 101 21.03 -12.19 -5.81
N HIS A 102 20.77 -12.29 -4.51
CA HIS A 102 21.56 -11.68 -3.46
C HIS A 102 22.94 -12.39 -3.29
N PRO A 103 24.04 -11.67 -2.98
CA PRO A 103 24.16 -10.22 -2.86
C PRO A 103 24.32 -9.53 -4.22
N HIS A 104 23.64 -8.40 -4.38
CA HIS A 104 23.83 -7.51 -5.53
C HIS A 104 23.72 -6.05 -5.09
N TYR A 105 24.44 -5.15 -5.77
CA TYR A 105 24.33 -3.70 -5.57
C TYR A 105 23.27 -3.10 -6.51
N GLY A 106 22.08 -3.68 -6.49
CA GLY A 106 20.90 -3.11 -7.14
C GLY A 106 19.94 -2.71 -6.05
N GLY A 107 20.09 -1.49 -5.55
CA GLY A 107 19.16 -0.92 -4.59
C GLY A 107 17.75 -0.76 -5.19
N PRO A 108 16.88 0.02 -4.54
CA PRO A 108 15.52 0.22 -5.00
C PRO A 108 15.47 0.69 -6.46
N ALA A 109 14.48 0.20 -7.20
CA ALA A 109 14.23 0.59 -8.59
C ALA A 109 12.76 0.97 -8.79
N PRO A 110 12.43 1.85 -9.76
CA PRO A 110 11.04 2.18 -10.06
C PRO A 110 10.22 0.92 -10.38
N PHE A 111 9.07 0.75 -9.72
CA PHE A 111 8.20 -0.41 -9.92
C PHE A 111 7.08 -0.12 -10.93
N LEU A 112 6.26 0.90 -10.68
CA LEU A 112 5.37 1.48 -11.68
C LEU A 112 6.07 2.62 -12.44
N PRO A 113 5.76 2.83 -13.74
CA PRO A 113 6.32 3.92 -14.50
C PRO A 113 5.87 5.28 -13.94
N THR A 114 6.75 6.27 -14.01
CA THR A 114 6.40 7.67 -13.70
C THR A 114 5.28 8.17 -14.61
N PRO A 115 4.16 8.68 -14.08
CA PRO A 115 3.03 9.08 -14.90
C PRO A 115 3.33 10.37 -15.67
N THR A 116 2.80 10.47 -16.89
CA THR A 116 2.94 11.66 -17.75
C THR A 116 1.63 12.43 -17.88
N GLY A 117 1.72 13.73 -18.17
CA GLY A 117 0.55 14.56 -18.47
C GLY A 117 -0.32 14.89 -17.26
N LEU A 118 0.26 14.84 -16.06
CA LEU A 118 -0.32 15.46 -14.87
C LEU A 118 -0.05 16.97 -14.90
N LEU A 119 -0.91 17.75 -14.26
CA LEU A 119 -0.73 19.19 -14.08
C LEU A 119 -0.53 19.53 -12.60
N ASN A 120 0.19 20.60 -12.31
CA ASN A 120 0.28 21.15 -10.96
C ASN A 120 -0.94 22.04 -10.65
N PRO A 121 -1.11 22.52 -9.40
CA PRO A 121 -2.23 23.40 -9.04
C PRO A 121 -2.31 24.72 -9.82
N ALA A 122 -1.22 25.15 -10.46
CA ALA A 122 -1.19 26.32 -11.35
C ALA A 122 -1.57 25.98 -12.81
N GLY A 123 -1.94 24.73 -13.10
CA GLY A 123 -2.30 24.25 -14.43
C GLY A 123 -1.09 24.00 -15.36
N GLN A 124 0.13 24.03 -14.84
CA GLN A 124 1.35 23.77 -15.61
C GLN A 124 1.70 22.28 -15.60
N PRO A 125 2.48 21.77 -16.58
CA PRO A 125 2.95 20.40 -16.55
C PRO A 125 3.65 20.04 -15.23
N CYS A 126 3.25 18.92 -14.63
CA CYS A 126 3.90 18.39 -13.45
C CYS A 126 5.13 17.58 -13.87
N THR A 127 6.29 18.22 -13.82
CA THR A 127 7.59 17.62 -14.17
C THR A 127 8.54 17.74 -12.99
N ALA A 128 9.41 16.75 -12.79
CA ALA A 128 10.38 16.77 -11.72
C ALA A 128 11.34 17.98 -11.86
N ASP A 129 11.33 18.89 -10.89
CA ASP A 129 12.17 20.10 -10.89
C ASP A 129 12.74 20.46 -9.50
N GLY A 130 12.65 19.53 -8.55
CA GLY A 130 13.04 19.73 -7.15
C GLY A 130 11.98 20.40 -6.27
N THR A 131 10.93 20.97 -6.85
CA THR A 131 9.79 21.59 -6.14
C THR A 131 8.48 20.85 -6.36
N GLN A 132 8.41 20.09 -7.44
CA GLN A 132 7.30 19.20 -7.77
C GLN A 132 7.82 17.96 -8.50
N TYR A 133 7.01 16.90 -8.54
CA TYR A 133 7.23 15.74 -9.39
C TYR A 133 5.94 14.93 -9.57
N PRO A 134 5.77 14.24 -10.70
CA PRO A 134 4.72 13.25 -10.89
C PRO A 134 5.09 11.90 -10.24
N ALA A 135 4.13 11.23 -9.64
CA ALA A 135 4.32 9.93 -9.00
C ALA A 135 3.08 9.04 -9.15
N SER A 136 3.30 7.73 -9.28
CA SER A 136 2.23 6.72 -9.13
C SER A 136 2.36 6.11 -7.73
N TRP A 137 1.54 6.59 -6.80
CA TRP A 137 1.50 6.09 -5.43
C TRP A 137 0.52 4.94 -5.30
N LEU A 138 0.94 3.91 -4.60
CA LEU A 138 0.15 2.71 -4.39
C LEU A 138 -0.97 3.01 -3.38
N THR A 139 -2.11 2.36 -3.56
CA THR A 139 -3.26 2.48 -2.66
C THR A 139 -3.75 1.12 -2.14
N GLY A 140 -3.11 0.03 -2.56
CA GLY A 140 -3.42 -1.32 -2.09
C GLY A 140 -3.01 -2.42 -3.08
N VAL A 141 -3.10 -3.66 -2.61
CA VAL A 141 -2.78 -4.86 -3.40
C VAL A 141 -3.65 -6.04 -2.95
N THR A 142 -4.02 -6.91 -3.88
CA THR A 142 -4.67 -8.19 -3.59
C THR A 142 -4.26 -9.26 -4.59
N ALA A 143 -4.25 -10.53 -4.17
CA ALA A 143 -3.96 -11.65 -5.05
C ALA A 143 -5.21 -12.08 -5.87
N ARG A 144 -5.01 -12.43 -7.14
CA ARG A 144 -6.05 -13.00 -8.01
C ARG A 144 -5.45 -13.89 -9.09
N GLN A 145 -5.85 -15.17 -9.11
CA GLN A 145 -5.51 -16.12 -10.18
C GLN A 145 -4.01 -16.17 -10.52
N GLY A 146 -3.15 -16.23 -9.50
CA GLY A 146 -1.69 -16.28 -9.71
C GLY A 146 -1.02 -14.94 -10.03
N MET A 147 -1.80 -13.86 -10.15
CA MET A 147 -1.32 -12.49 -10.32
C MET A 147 -1.66 -11.64 -9.08
N LEU A 148 -1.10 -10.44 -9.03
CA LEU A 148 -1.49 -9.40 -8.09
C LEU A 148 -2.23 -8.28 -8.82
N LEU A 149 -3.33 -7.81 -8.24
CA LEU A 149 -3.99 -6.57 -8.62
C LEU A 149 -3.50 -5.47 -7.68
N ILE A 150 -2.87 -4.45 -8.25
CA ILE A 150 -2.28 -3.34 -7.52
C ILE A 150 -3.06 -2.08 -7.89
N THR A 151 -3.61 -1.41 -6.90
CA THR A 151 -4.32 -0.15 -7.10
C THR A 151 -3.35 1.01 -6.86
N TYR A 152 -3.47 2.08 -7.64
CA TYR A 152 -2.61 3.24 -7.51
C TYR A 152 -3.35 4.54 -7.86
N GLY A 153 -2.86 5.65 -7.33
CA GLY A 153 -3.21 7.00 -7.73
C GLY A 153 -2.04 7.69 -8.42
N ASP A 154 -2.30 8.41 -9.52
CA ASP A 154 -1.30 9.30 -10.09
C ASP A 154 -1.45 10.69 -9.46
N VAL A 155 -0.37 11.15 -8.85
CA VAL A 155 -0.31 12.36 -8.06
C VAL A 155 0.74 13.32 -8.64
N CYS A 156 0.38 14.60 -8.70
CA CYS A 156 1.37 15.65 -8.78
C CYS A 156 1.72 16.07 -7.36
N VAL A 157 2.93 15.74 -6.92
CA VAL A 157 3.46 16.16 -5.63
C VAL A 157 4.08 17.54 -5.79
N THR A 158 3.76 18.46 -4.89
CA THR A 158 4.27 19.84 -4.91
C THR A 158 4.65 20.31 -3.50
N ARG A 159 5.48 21.34 -3.40
CA ARG A 159 5.78 22.03 -2.14
C ARG A 159 4.82 23.21 -1.84
N THR A 160 3.61 23.17 -2.37
CA THR A 160 2.60 24.25 -2.20
C THR A 160 1.64 23.96 -1.05
N ALA A 161 0.67 24.85 -0.83
CA ALA A 161 -0.42 24.62 0.14
C ALA A 161 -1.32 23.42 -0.22
N THR A 162 -1.30 22.97 -1.48
CA THR A 162 -1.94 21.73 -1.94
C THR A 162 -0.83 20.75 -2.31
N PRO A 163 -0.20 20.10 -1.33
CA PRO A 163 1.03 19.35 -1.55
C PRO A 163 0.82 18.11 -2.41
N PHE A 164 -0.40 17.58 -2.47
CA PHE A 164 -0.74 16.38 -3.22
C PHE A 164 -1.98 16.65 -4.06
N LEU A 165 -1.84 16.56 -5.38
CA LEU A 165 -2.95 16.68 -6.32
C LEU A 165 -3.12 15.35 -7.05
N VAL A 166 -3.97 14.47 -6.50
CA VAL A 166 -4.28 13.15 -7.08
C VAL A 166 -5.25 13.34 -8.23
N GLN A 167 -4.79 13.08 -9.45
CA GLN A 167 -5.53 13.37 -10.68
C GLN A 167 -6.05 12.13 -11.38
N ARG A 168 -5.52 10.95 -11.03
CA ARG A 168 -5.92 9.69 -11.65
C ARG A 168 -5.97 8.57 -10.64
N PHE A 169 -6.82 7.59 -10.91
CA PHE A 169 -6.85 6.29 -10.24
C PHE A 169 -6.68 5.21 -11.30
N GLY A 170 -5.91 4.18 -10.99
CA GLY A 170 -5.67 3.07 -11.89
C GLY A 170 -5.43 1.73 -11.18
N ILE A 171 -5.37 0.69 -12.00
CA ILE A 171 -5.09 -0.68 -11.59
C ILE A 171 -3.98 -1.24 -12.48
N ALA A 172 -2.99 -1.84 -11.84
CA ALA A 172 -1.94 -2.63 -12.49
C ALA A 172 -2.15 -4.12 -12.19
N GLU A 173 -1.95 -4.94 -13.21
CA GLU A 173 -1.95 -6.40 -13.14
C GLU A 173 -0.50 -6.87 -13.19
N TYR A 174 0.00 -7.38 -12.07
CA TYR A 174 1.38 -7.79 -11.91
C TYR A 174 1.49 -9.31 -11.85
N ASP A 175 2.38 -9.85 -12.67
CA ASP A 175 2.79 -11.25 -12.65
C ASP A 175 4.11 -11.38 -11.87
N PRO A 176 4.06 -11.86 -10.62
CA PRO A 176 5.26 -11.98 -9.79
C PRO A 176 6.25 -13.03 -10.32
N ALA A 177 5.79 -14.06 -11.04
CA ALA A 177 6.68 -15.10 -11.55
C ALA A 177 7.59 -14.60 -12.68
N ALA A 178 7.10 -13.64 -13.46
CA ALA A 178 7.85 -13.01 -14.54
C ALA A 178 8.44 -11.64 -14.16
N ASN A 179 8.22 -11.18 -12.91
CA ASN A 179 8.40 -9.79 -12.49
C ASN A 179 7.87 -8.78 -13.53
N ALA A 180 6.63 -8.94 -14.00
CA ALA A 180 6.12 -8.20 -15.15
C ALA A 180 4.76 -7.53 -14.88
N ILE A 181 4.62 -6.26 -15.25
CA ILE A 181 3.32 -5.58 -15.34
C ILE A 181 2.65 -6.01 -16.65
N ARG A 182 1.63 -6.87 -16.55
CA ARG A 182 0.88 -7.43 -17.69
C ARG A 182 -0.09 -6.42 -18.29
N ALA A 183 -0.65 -5.56 -17.45
CA ALA A 183 -1.48 -4.44 -17.85
C ALA A 183 -1.41 -3.35 -16.78
N GLN A 184 -1.52 -2.10 -17.22
CA GLN A 184 -1.70 -0.95 -16.35
C GLN A 184 -2.77 -0.07 -16.98
N THR A 185 -3.85 0.20 -16.26
CA THR A 185 -4.99 0.93 -16.77
C THR A 185 -5.31 2.09 -15.84
N THR A 186 -5.23 3.31 -16.38
CA THR A 186 -5.87 4.47 -15.79
C THR A 186 -7.38 4.32 -15.96
N VAL A 187 -8.09 4.20 -14.85
CA VAL A 187 -9.55 4.00 -14.83
C VAL A 187 -10.28 5.34 -14.75
N ILE A 188 -9.82 6.23 -13.87
CA ILE A 188 -10.38 7.57 -13.69
C ILE A 188 -9.28 8.58 -13.93
N SER A 189 -9.57 9.68 -14.65
CA SER A 189 -8.62 10.74 -14.93
C SER A 189 -9.29 12.11 -14.97
N ARG A 190 -8.75 13.05 -14.19
CA ARG A 190 -9.11 14.48 -14.18
C ARG A 190 -7.83 15.34 -14.12
N PRO A 191 -7.09 15.49 -15.23
CA PRO A 191 -5.85 16.26 -15.23
C PRO A 191 -6.08 17.71 -14.76
N GLY A 192 -5.25 18.19 -13.84
CA GLY A 192 -5.37 19.51 -13.20
C GLY A 192 -6.43 19.61 -12.11
N GLU A 193 -7.19 18.56 -11.84
CA GLU A 193 -8.23 18.55 -10.81
C GLU A 193 -7.96 17.44 -9.79
N GLN A 194 -8.29 17.73 -8.53
CA GLN A 194 -8.28 16.73 -7.47
C GLN A 194 -9.42 15.74 -7.70
N LEU A 195 -9.12 14.43 -7.75
CA LEU A 195 -10.12 13.39 -7.70
C LEU A 195 -10.93 13.49 -6.41
N ARG A 196 -12.23 13.17 -6.49
CA ARG A 196 -13.09 13.06 -5.31
C ARG A 196 -12.60 11.91 -4.43
N ALA A 197 -12.82 11.98 -3.13
CA ALA A 197 -12.45 10.91 -2.21
C ALA A 197 -13.02 9.54 -2.58
N ALA A 198 -14.26 9.50 -3.09
CA ALA A 198 -14.89 8.28 -3.61
C ALA A 198 -14.24 7.73 -4.90
N GLU A 199 -13.39 8.50 -5.58
CA GLU A 199 -12.65 8.12 -6.79
C GLU A 199 -11.18 7.78 -6.50
N ILE A 200 -10.63 8.19 -5.35
CA ILE A 200 -9.29 7.82 -4.88
C ILE A 200 -9.41 6.45 -4.19
N LEU A 201 -9.45 5.42 -5.01
CA LEU A 201 -9.76 4.06 -4.60
C LEU A 201 -8.49 3.27 -4.21
N GLY A 202 -8.61 2.39 -3.23
CA GLY A 202 -7.55 1.52 -2.72
C GLY A 202 -8.11 0.31 -1.99
N SER A 203 -7.24 -0.39 -1.25
CA SER A 203 -7.59 -1.59 -0.46
C SER A 203 -8.47 -2.60 -1.23
N PRO A 204 -7.95 -3.20 -2.32
CA PRO A 204 -8.75 -4.07 -3.17
C PRO A 204 -9.15 -5.37 -2.45
N ILE A 205 -10.44 -5.72 -2.47
CA ILE A 205 -11.00 -6.95 -1.88
C ILE A 205 -11.78 -7.72 -2.94
N ILE A 206 -11.42 -8.99 -3.17
CA ILE A 206 -12.17 -9.88 -4.04
C ILE A 206 -13.18 -10.67 -3.21
N SER A 207 -14.47 -10.42 -3.40
CA SER A 207 -15.53 -11.13 -2.68
C SER A 207 -16.81 -11.22 -3.51
N GLY A 208 -17.52 -12.35 -3.43
CA GLY A 208 -18.82 -12.53 -4.09
C GLY A 208 -18.84 -12.30 -5.60
N GLY A 209 -17.71 -12.52 -6.30
CA GLY A 209 -17.57 -12.25 -7.73
C GLY A 209 -17.30 -10.79 -8.12
N TYR A 210 -17.05 -9.92 -7.14
CA TYR A 210 -16.73 -8.51 -7.33
C TYR A 210 -15.35 -8.16 -6.77
N LEU A 211 -14.73 -7.15 -7.37
CA LEU A 211 -13.64 -6.38 -6.79
C LEU A 211 -14.26 -5.18 -6.09
N TYR A 212 -14.09 -5.11 -4.77
CA TYR A 212 -14.44 -3.97 -3.93
C TYR A 212 -13.20 -3.12 -3.69
N LEU A 213 -13.41 -1.81 -3.64
CA LEU A 213 -12.38 -0.81 -3.44
C LEU A 213 -12.91 0.24 -2.47
N TYR A 214 -12.01 0.85 -1.72
CA TYR A 214 -12.36 1.84 -0.70
C TYR A 214 -11.69 3.17 -0.98
N GLY A 215 -12.44 4.24 -0.76
CA GLY A 215 -11.92 5.60 -0.72
C GLY A 215 -12.23 6.22 0.65
N SER A 216 -11.48 7.24 1.04
CA SER A 216 -11.71 7.91 2.31
C SER A 216 -11.28 9.37 2.25
N GLU A 217 -11.90 10.20 3.08
CA GLU A 217 -11.47 11.57 3.30
C GLU A 217 -11.61 11.98 4.76
N CYS A 218 -10.73 12.89 5.16
CA CYS A 218 -10.91 13.71 6.33
C CYS A 218 -11.42 15.09 5.91
N THR A 219 -12.65 15.44 6.32
CA THR A 219 -13.28 16.72 5.97
C THR A 219 -13.02 17.80 7.01
N ALA A 220 -12.66 17.42 8.24
CA ALA A 220 -12.22 18.35 9.27
C ALA A 220 -11.09 17.76 10.10
N THR A 221 -9.95 18.44 10.11
CA THR A 221 -8.82 18.13 10.97
C THR A 221 -8.74 19.10 12.13
N ALA A 222 -8.54 18.60 13.35
CA ALA A 222 -8.25 19.41 14.52
C ALA A 222 -7.02 18.83 15.25
N TRP A 223 -5.97 19.63 15.42
CA TRP A 223 -4.76 19.22 16.14
C TRP A 223 -4.14 17.90 15.64
N GLY A 224 -4.16 17.67 14.32
CA GLY A 224 -3.61 16.45 13.71
C GLY A 224 -4.50 15.20 13.84
N VAL A 225 -5.73 15.36 14.31
CA VAL A 225 -6.77 14.31 14.40
C VAL A 225 -7.83 14.55 13.34
N CYS A 226 -8.34 13.49 12.71
CA CYS A 226 -9.55 13.60 11.90
C CYS A 226 -10.81 13.63 12.76
N ALA A 227 -11.43 14.80 12.86
CA ALA A 227 -12.65 15.03 13.63
C ALA A 227 -13.92 14.60 12.88
N SER A 228 -13.95 14.81 11.57
CA SER A 228 -15.03 14.34 10.69
C SER A 228 -14.44 13.89 9.36
N GLY A 229 -15.05 12.85 8.80
CA GLY A 229 -14.62 12.25 7.55
C GLY A 229 -15.61 11.19 7.09
N SER A 230 -15.33 10.64 5.92
CA SER A 230 -16.19 9.65 5.27
C SER A 230 -15.33 8.53 4.69
N THR A 231 -15.90 7.34 4.65
CA THR A 231 -15.39 6.19 3.92
C THR A 231 -16.40 5.81 2.85
N TYR A 232 -15.92 5.57 1.64
CA TYR A 232 -16.73 5.18 0.49
C TYR A 232 -16.30 3.80 0.02
N THR A 233 -17.22 3.08 -0.62
CA THR A 233 -16.85 1.86 -1.35
C THR A 233 -17.40 1.88 -2.76
N ALA A 234 -16.59 1.42 -3.70
CA ALA A 234 -17.00 1.10 -5.05
C ALA A 234 -16.82 -0.40 -5.29
N ARG A 235 -17.63 -0.97 -6.17
CA ARG A 235 -17.42 -2.32 -6.67
C ARG A 235 -17.50 -2.38 -8.19
N VAL A 236 -16.83 -3.38 -8.73
CA VAL A 236 -16.86 -3.75 -10.14
C VAL A 236 -16.80 -5.28 -10.24
N ALA A 237 -17.29 -5.89 -11.31
CA ALA A 237 -17.16 -7.34 -11.45
C ALA A 237 -15.68 -7.75 -11.43
N ALA A 238 -15.35 -8.87 -10.78
CA ALA A 238 -13.98 -9.35 -10.58
C ALA A 238 -13.39 -9.97 -11.84
N ASN A 239 -13.34 -9.22 -12.95
CA ASN A 239 -12.69 -9.60 -14.21
C ASN A 239 -12.04 -8.39 -14.91
N ALA A 240 -11.05 -8.66 -15.74
CA ALA A 240 -10.22 -7.64 -16.39
C ALA A 240 -10.99 -6.67 -17.27
N ALA A 241 -12.01 -7.14 -18.01
CA ALA A 241 -12.81 -6.25 -18.85
C ALA A 241 -13.57 -5.22 -18.00
N SER A 242 -14.05 -5.63 -16.82
CA SER A 242 -14.84 -4.75 -15.95
C SER A 242 -13.97 -3.76 -15.16
N TRP A 243 -12.93 -4.20 -14.44
CA TRP A 243 -12.15 -3.26 -13.60
C TRP A 243 -11.31 -2.27 -14.40
N ARG A 244 -11.07 -2.54 -15.70
CA ARG A 244 -10.42 -1.61 -16.63
C ARG A 244 -11.37 -0.57 -17.22
N SER A 245 -12.66 -0.63 -16.91
CA SER A 245 -13.70 0.25 -17.47
C SER A 245 -14.46 0.99 -16.39
N VAL A 246 -14.29 2.32 -16.32
CA VAL A 246 -15.00 3.17 -15.33
C VAL A 246 -16.52 3.03 -15.39
N ASN A 247 -17.08 2.75 -16.57
CA ASN A 247 -18.53 2.59 -16.76
C ASN A 247 -19.11 1.36 -16.03
N GLU A 248 -18.26 0.42 -15.61
CA GLU A 248 -18.65 -0.78 -14.86
C GLU A 248 -18.60 -0.57 -13.34
N TYR A 249 -18.00 0.53 -12.87
CA TYR A 249 -17.90 0.81 -11.45
C TYR A 249 -19.25 1.24 -10.89
N ARG A 250 -19.52 0.82 -9.66
CA ARG A 250 -20.72 1.18 -8.92
C ARG A 250 -20.35 1.56 -7.50
N TRP A 251 -20.76 2.74 -7.08
CA TRP A 251 -20.54 3.26 -5.74
C TRP A 251 -21.71 2.93 -4.84
N TYR A 252 -21.41 2.53 -3.61
CA TYR A 252 -22.44 2.24 -2.63
C TYR A 252 -23.19 3.50 -2.23
N THR A 253 -24.50 3.36 -2.05
CA THR A 253 -25.40 4.38 -1.49
C THR A 253 -26.32 3.72 -0.46
N ASP A 254 -26.96 4.52 0.40
CA ASP A 254 -27.92 4.00 1.40
C ASP A 254 -29.13 3.28 0.76
N GLY A 255 -29.39 3.53 -0.54
CA GLY A 255 -30.45 2.90 -1.31
C GLY A 255 -29.99 1.80 -2.28
N GLY A 256 -28.70 1.47 -2.33
CA GLY A 256 -28.15 0.45 -3.23
C GLY A 256 -26.81 0.84 -3.85
N MET A 257 -26.75 0.90 -5.18
CA MET A 257 -25.52 1.17 -5.91
C MET A 257 -25.76 2.20 -7.02
N SER A 258 -24.96 3.26 -7.08
CA SER A 258 -25.00 4.28 -8.14
C SER A 258 -23.85 4.14 -9.13
N ARG A 259 -24.00 4.70 -10.34
CA ARG A 259 -22.91 4.90 -11.30
C ARG A 259 -22.17 6.22 -11.10
N ASP A 260 -22.76 7.17 -10.38
CA ASP A 260 -22.13 8.46 -10.11
C ASP A 260 -21.41 8.41 -8.75
N PRO A 261 -20.08 8.63 -8.70
CA PRO A 261 -19.36 8.74 -7.43
C PRO A 261 -19.86 9.87 -6.52
N ALA A 262 -20.56 10.90 -7.03
CA ALA A 262 -21.16 11.94 -6.17
C ALA A 262 -22.32 11.44 -5.31
N ASP A 263 -22.96 10.33 -5.67
CA ASP A 263 -24.05 9.76 -4.89
C ASP A 263 -23.55 8.88 -3.74
N ALA A 264 -22.24 8.63 -3.68
CA ALA A 264 -21.65 7.70 -2.72
C ALA A 264 -21.90 8.15 -1.28
N THR A 265 -22.41 7.25 -0.44
CA THR A 265 -22.64 7.52 0.98
C THR A 265 -21.56 6.93 1.85
N ASN A 266 -21.45 7.45 3.08
CA ASN A 266 -20.48 6.97 4.05
C ASN A 266 -20.84 5.55 4.51
N VAL A 267 -19.95 4.58 4.30
CA VAL A 267 -20.19 3.17 4.66
C VAL A 267 -19.73 2.81 6.06
N MET A 268 -18.88 3.62 6.68
CA MET A 268 -18.29 3.34 7.98
C MET A 268 -18.44 4.55 8.90
N PRO A 269 -18.94 4.41 10.13
CA PRO A 269 -19.14 5.54 11.04
C PRO A 269 -17.84 6.06 11.69
N ALA A 270 -16.69 5.80 11.05
CA ALA A 270 -15.38 6.30 11.46
C ALA A 270 -14.99 7.53 10.64
N ALA A 271 -14.21 8.43 11.24
CA ALA A 271 -13.56 9.55 10.55
C ALA A 271 -12.08 9.23 10.28
N PRO A 272 -11.71 8.78 9.07
CA PRO A 272 -10.35 8.36 8.75
C PRO A 272 -9.45 9.54 8.33
N LEU A 273 -8.21 9.56 8.81
CA LEU A 273 -7.11 10.24 8.10
C LEU A 273 -6.61 9.39 6.93
N ALA A 274 -6.54 8.08 7.14
CA ALA A 274 -6.19 7.08 6.15
C ALA A 274 -6.92 5.77 6.49
N LEU A 275 -7.04 4.90 5.50
CA LEU A 275 -7.79 3.66 5.58
C LEU A 275 -7.07 2.53 4.87
N SER A 276 -6.95 1.39 5.54
CA SER A 276 -6.46 0.13 4.99
C SER A 276 -7.49 -0.96 5.30
N VAL A 277 -7.97 -1.66 4.27
CA VAL A 277 -9.00 -2.72 4.42
C VAL A 277 -8.47 -4.04 3.88
N HIS A 278 -8.58 -5.10 4.68
CA HIS A 278 -8.07 -6.42 4.33
C HIS A 278 -8.95 -7.54 4.88
N GLU A 279 -8.91 -8.70 4.21
CA GLU A 279 -9.48 -9.93 4.72
C GLU A 279 -8.41 -10.72 5.49
N PHE A 280 -8.69 -11.02 6.75
CA PHE A 280 -7.78 -11.72 7.65
C PHE A 280 -8.32 -13.12 7.95
N THR A 281 -7.47 -14.13 7.76
CA THR A 281 -7.80 -15.53 8.10
C THR A 281 -8.27 -15.61 9.55
N GLY A 282 -9.43 -16.23 9.81
CA GLY A 282 -10.01 -16.35 11.16
C GLY A 282 -10.69 -15.09 11.72
N HIS A 283 -10.41 -13.90 11.16
CA HIS A 283 -10.90 -12.61 11.66
C HIS A 283 -11.82 -11.88 10.66
N GLY A 284 -11.94 -12.39 9.43
CA GLY A 284 -12.80 -11.83 8.39
C GLY A 284 -12.32 -10.48 7.87
N LEU A 285 -13.25 -9.69 7.34
CA LEU A 285 -12.94 -8.37 6.79
C LEU A 285 -12.75 -7.35 7.91
N ASN A 286 -11.56 -6.75 7.98
CA ASN A 286 -11.22 -5.71 8.94
C ASN A 286 -10.62 -4.49 8.24
N ALA A 287 -10.89 -3.31 8.80
CA ALA A 287 -10.36 -2.03 8.38
C ALA A 287 -9.53 -1.43 9.50
N ILE A 288 -8.31 -1.01 9.16
CA ILE A 288 -7.41 -0.22 9.99
C ILE A 288 -7.65 1.23 9.62
N VAL A 289 -8.23 1.98 10.56
CA VAL A 289 -8.58 3.38 10.39
C VAL A 289 -7.59 4.23 11.15
N GLN A 290 -6.69 4.92 10.44
CA GLN A 290 -5.81 5.89 11.08
C GLN A 290 -6.61 7.10 11.53
N LYS A 291 -6.48 7.49 12.81
CA LYS A 291 -7.25 8.58 13.42
C LYS A 291 -6.46 9.87 13.55
N ASP A 292 -5.16 9.75 13.79
CA ASP A 292 -4.30 10.89 14.04
C ASP A 292 -2.88 10.69 13.46
N LEU A 293 -2.15 11.79 13.37
CA LEU A 293 -0.76 11.83 12.88
C LEU A 293 0.26 11.48 13.97
N ALA A 294 -0.20 11.06 15.15
CA ALA A 294 0.62 10.51 16.23
C ALA A 294 0.58 8.97 16.27
N GLY A 295 -0.10 8.33 15.32
CA GLY A 295 -0.18 6.88 15.17
C GLY A 295 -1.37 6.21 15.84
N GLY A 296 -2.36 6.98 16.31
CA GLY A 296 -3.61 6.44 16.82
C GLY A 296 -4.46 5.83 15.71
N PHE A 297 -5.05 4.67 15.97
CA PHE A 297 -5.91 3.97 15.02
C PHE A 297 -7.07 3.24 15.69
N GLU A 298 -8.06 2.90 14.87
CA GLU A 298 -9.18 2.02 15.23
C GLU A 298 -9.22 0.82 14.28
N VAL A 299 -9.73 -0.30 14.78
CA VAL A 299 -10.02 -1.48 13.98
C VAL A 299 -11.53 -1.61 13.87
N TRP A 300 -12.02 -1.73 12.65
CA TRP A 300 -13.43 -1.91 12.32
C TRP A 300 -13.62 -3.23 11.58
N ARG A 301 -14.70 -3.96 11.87
CA ARG A 301 -15.02 -5.25 11.26
C ARG A 301 -16.35 -5.20 10.54
N ALA A 302 -16.47 -5.94 9.45
CA ALA A 302 -17.74 -6.13 8.75
C ALA A 302 -17.94 -7.57 8.27
N PRO A 303 -19.19 -8.04 8.16
CA PRO A 303 -19.50 -9.34 7.56
C PRO A 303 -19.33 -9.35 6.03
N GLY A 304 -19.23 -8.18 5.41
CA GLY A 304 -18.98 -8.03 3.99
C GLY A 304 -18.50 -6.63 3.61
N PRO A 305 -18.07 -6.42 2.36
CA PRO A 305 -17.37 -5.21 1.96
C PRO A 305 -18.12 -3.89 2.17
N ALA A 306 -19.45 -3.90 2.06
CA ALA A 306 -20.29 -2.71 2.26
C ALA A 306 -20.75 -2.52 3.72
N GLY A 307 -20.30 -3.36 4.66
CA GLY A 307 -20.74 -3.31 6.05
C GLY A 307 -21.88 -4.29 6.37
N PRO A 308 -22.62 -4.06 7.48
CA PRO A 308 -22.41 -2.96 8.43
C PRO A 308 -21.05 -3.07 9.13
N TRP A 309 -20.38 -1.94 9.30
CA TRP A 309 -19.08 -1.86 9.99
C TRP A 309 -19.28 -1.58 11.48
N THR A 310 -18.61 -2.37 12.32
CA THR A 310 -18.63 -2.20 13.78
C THR A 310 -17.20 -2.09 14.32
N ARG A 311 -17.00 -1.24 15.33
CA ARG A 311 -15.69 -1.06 15.96
C ARG A 311 -15.33 -2.34 16.72
N ALA A 312 -14.18 -2.92 16.39
CA ALA A 312 -13.65 -4.13 17.01
C ALA A 312 -12.57 -3.81 18.04
N GLY A 313 -11.76 -2.77 17.80
CA GLY A 313 -10.64 -2.44 18.68
C GLY A 313 -9.94 -1.15 18.25
N GLY A 314 -8.69 -1.01 18.68
CA GLY A 314 -7.85 0.13 18.32
C GLY A 314 -6.57 0.16 19.15
N GLY A 315 -5.69 1.09 18.82
CA GLY A 315 -4.39 1.20 19.48
C GLY A 315 -3.63 2.44 19.04
N LYS A 316 -2.34 2.45 19.36
CA LYS A 316 -1.41 3.48 18.94
C LYS A 316 -0.06 2.83 18.62
N VAL A 317 0.46 3.10 17.43
CA VAL A 317 1.81 2.65 17.04
C VAL A 317 2.90 3.49 17.73
N GLY A 318 4.11 2.93 17.85
CA GLY A 318 5.24 3.51 18.59
C GLY A 318 5.98 4.63 17.85
N CYS A 319 5.28 5.47 17.10
CA CYS A 319 5.90 6.57 16.36
C CYS A 319 6.61 7.57 17.29
N SER A 320 7.76 8.07 16.84
CA SER A 320 8.53 9.11 17.52
C SER A 320 9.03 10.13 16.50
N GLY A 321 9.43 11.32 16.95
CA GLY A 321 9.93 12.37 16.05
C GLY A 321 8.87 12.91 15.08
N GLY A 322 9.33 13.59 14.03
CA GLY A 322 8.51 14.11 12.95
C GLY A 322 7.98 15.54 13.12
N SER A 323 7.76 16.23 12.00
CA SER A 323 7.06 17.52 11.92
C SER A 323 6.58 17.79 10.49
N GLY A 324 5.57 18.67 10.32
CA GLY A 324 5.09 19.05 8.99
C GLY A 324 4.46 17.88 8.23
N LEU A 325 5.00 17.51 7.07
CA LEU A 325 4.56 16.34 6.29
C LEU A 325 5.25 15.04 6.71
N ASP A 326 6.30 15.13 7.53
CA ASP A 326 7.06 14.00 8.04
C ASP A 326 6.44 13.51 9.36
N LEU A 327 5.24 12.94 9.27
CA LEU A 327 4.45 12.48 10.42
C LEU A 327 4.16 10.99 10.34
N CYS A 328 3.72 10.42 11.47
CA CYS A 328 3.30 9.03 11.57
C CYS A 328 2.12 8.77 10.62
N ARG A 329 2.31 7.87 9.66
CA ARG A 329 1.35 7.66 8.57
C ARG A 329 1.44 6.27 7.98
N ALA A 330 0.60 6.02 6.97
CA ALA A 330 0.57 4.79 6.19
C ALA A 330 0.27 3.53 7.02
N LEU A 331 -0.63 3.64 8.01
CA LEU A 331 -1.02 2.49 8.83
C LEU A 331 -1.74 1.44 7.96
N THR A 332 -1.08 0.30 7.74
CA THR A 332 -1.55 -0.76 6.83
C THR A 332 -1.56 -2.11 7.55
N GLY A 333 -2.65 -2.86 7.40
CA GLY A 333 -2.74 -4.22 7.94
C GLY A 333 -2.10 -5.28 7.03
N HIS A 334 -1.56 -6.34 7.62
CA HIS A 334 -0.84 -7.40 6.89
C HIS A 334 -1.42 -8.80 7.18
N PRO A 335 -2.40 -9.28 6.40
CA PRO A 335 -3.05 -10.57 6.65
C PRO A 335 -2.10 -11.77 6.73
N GLU A 336 -1.05 -11.76 5.94
CA GLU A 336 -0.05 -12.83 5.89
C GLU A 336 0.91 -12.81 7.08
N LEU A 337 1.10 -11.65 7.71
CA LEU A 337 1.91 -11.51 8.92
C LEU A 337 1.06 -11.69 10.19
N SER A 338 -0.23 -11.39 10.14
CA SER A 338 -1.13 -11.55 11.28
C SER A 338 -1.29 -13.02 11.69
N THR A 339 -1.52 -13.23 12.98
CA THR A 339 -1.81 -14.53 13.58
C THR A 339 -3.22 -14.55 14.15
N ASP A 340 -3.66 -15.71 14.66
CA ASP A 340 -4.97 -15.83 15.33
C ASP A 340 -5.10 -14.96 16.60
N SER A 341 -3.98 -14.49 17.17
CA SER A 341 -3.96 -13.67 18.38
C SER A 341 -3.45 -12.25 18.17
N GLN A 342 -2.83 -11.96 17.02
CA GLN A 342 -2.20 -10.67 16.76
C GLN A 342 -2.50 -10.15 15.36
N LEU A 343 -2.97 -8.90 15.29
CA LEU A 343 -3.02 -8.06 14.11
C LEU A 343 -1.66 -7.38 13.92
N MET A 344 -1.05 -7.59 12.75
CA MET A 344 0.19 -6.92 12.34
C MET A 344 -0.13 -5.67 11.52
N ILE A 345 0.43 -4.53 11.92
CA ILE A 345 0.22 -3.22 11.28
C ILE A 345 1.58 -2.60 10.97
N SER A 346 1.84 -2.27 9.70
CA SER A 346 2.96 -1.40 9.35
C SER A 346 2.60 0.07 9.48
N TYR A 347 3.60 0.90 9.68
CA TYR A 347 3.48 2.36 9.71
C TYR A 347 4.83 2.99 9.36
N PHE A 348 4.80 4.18 8.77
CA PHE A 348 5.99 5.01 8.64
C PHE A 348 6.30 5.70 9.98
N ASN A 349 7.48 5.46 10.52
CA ASN A 349 7.99 6.09 11.73
C ASN A 349 8.99 7.20 11.37
N PRO A 350 8.65 8.49 11.54
CA PRO A 350 9.54 9.58 11.17
C PRO A 350 10.83 9.61 12.00
N GLY A 351 10.79 9.18 13.27
CA GLY A 351 11.95 9.17 14.16
C GLY A 351 13.03 8.18 13.76
N SER A 352 12.66 7.10 13.06
CA SER A 352 13.61 6.13 12.50
C SER A 352 13.75 6.23 10.98
N ALA A 353 13.00 7.13 10.35
CA ALA A 353 12.85 7.31 8.90
C ALA A 353 12.56 5.99 8.17
N HIS A 354 11.69 5.14 8.73
CA HIS A 354 11.51 3.77 8.29
C HIS A 354 10.06 3.29 8.34
N VAL A 355 9.71 2.34 7.48
CA VAL A 355 8.52 1.49 7.68
C VAL A 355 8.82 0.48 8.78
N GLU A 356 8.01 0.49 9.83
CA GLU A 356 8.06 -0.45 10.95
C GLU A 356 6.76 -1.25 11.00
N VAL A 357 6.81 -2.44 11.58
CA VAL A 357 5.62 -3.27 11.86
C VAL A 357 5.51 -3.50 13.36
N ALA A 358 4.30 -3.32 13.89
CA ALA A 358 3.94 -3.62 15.28
C ALA A 358 2.79 -4.62 15.35
N ALA A 359 2.72 -5.35 16.46
CA ALA A 359 1.67 -6.33 16.75
C ALA A 359 0.68 -5.78 17.78
N PHE A 360 -0.61 -6.02 17.55
CA PHE A 360 -1.70 -5.67 18.45
C PHE A 360 -2.62 -6.86 18.67
N PRO A 361 -3.20 -7.06 19.86
CA PRO A 361 -4.27 -8.03 20.02
C PRO A 361 -5.48 -7.67 19.15
N TRP A 362 -6.21 -8.69 18.70
CA TRP A 362 -7.43 -8.55 17.90
C TRP A 362 -8.61 -7.88 18.62
#